data_AF-A0A1H7DV10-F1
#
_entry.id   AF-A0A1H7DV10-F1
#
_cell.length_a   1.000
_cell.length_b   1.000
_cell.length_c   1.000
_cell.angle_alpha   90.00
_cell.angle_beta   90.00
_cell.angle_gamma   90.00
#
_symmetry.space_group_name_H-M   'P 1'
#
loop_
_entity.id
_entity.type
_entity.pdbx_description
1 polymer ?
#
loop_
_entity_poly.entity_id
_entity_poly.type
_entity_poly.pdbx_seq_one_letter_code
_entity_poly.pdbx_strand_id
1 'polypeptide(L)'
;MPLAVLLFAAPAHADDDSLYRTFGGQAGLAKIIDDFYDLVLKDPRTAPYFDGAPIRRIKQKLGEQLCVLLGGPCTYTGRTMKRTHEGQNIDRAAFNAAVEDLQTAMDKNGVPFHAQNKLLAKLAPMYRDIQDRE
;
A
#
# COMPACT_ATOMS: atom_id res chain seq x y z
N MET A 1 18.85 -53.02 5.00
CA MET A 1 17.75 -52.07 5.35
C MET A 1 18.17 -51.34 6.61
N PRO A 2 18.01 -50.01 6.76
CA PRO A 2 17.19 -49.10 5.95
C PRO A 2 17.99 -48.00 5.24
N LEU A 3 17.37 -47.51 4.17
CA LEU A 3 17.79 -46.38 3.34
C LEU A 3 17.41 -45.09 4.09
N ALA A 4 18.39 -44.26 4.45
CA ALA A 4 18.14 -42.96 5.06
C ALA A 4 17.62 -41.99 4.00
N VAL A 5 16.32 -41.67 4.07
CA VAL A 5 15.71 -40.62 3.23
C VAL A 5 16.08 -39.27 3.84
N LEU A 6 17.04 -38.59 3.23
CA LEU A 6 17.28 -37.17 3.45
C LEU A 6 16.16 -36.38 2.76
N LEU A 7 15.14 -36.00 3.54
CA LEU A 7 14.19 -34.96 3.15
C LEU A 7 14.94 -33.62 3.10
N PHE A 8 15.41 -33.23 1.92
CA PHE A 8 15.68 -31.83 1.65
C PHE A 8 14.33 -31.11 1.60
N ALA A 9 13.96 -30.45 2.70
CA ALA A 9 12.96 -29.40 2.65
C ALA A 9 13.48 -28.34 1.67
N ALA A 10 12.77 -28.15 0.56
CA ALA A 10 12.99 -27.01 -0.32
C ALA A 10 12.87 -25.71 0.51
N PRO A 11 13.64 -24.64 0.19
CA PRO A 11 13.47 -23.39 0.89
C PRO A 11 12.06 -22.88 0.58
N ALA A 12 11.22 -22.74 1.60
CA ALA A 12 9.99 -21.98 1.47
C ALA A 12 10.38 -20.53 1.14
N HIS A 13 9.88 -20.01 0.01
CA HIS A 13 9.97 -18.65 -0.52
C HIS A 13 10.43 -17.55 0.48
N ALA A 14 11.72 -17.50 0.81
CA ALA A 14 12.24 -16.47 1.71
C ALA A 14 12.25 -15.08 1.04
N ASP A 15 12.26 -15.06 -0.31
CA ASP A 15 12.29 -13.84 -1.12
C ASP A 15 10.91 -13.18 -1.30
N ASP A 16 9.81 -13.95 -1.33
CA ASP A 16 8.52 -13.47 -1.84
C ASP A 16 7.84 -12.45 -0.90
N ASP A 17 8.00 -12.60 0.42
CA ASP A 17 7.44 -11.67 1.42
C ASP A 17 8.52 -10.86 2.19
N SER A 18 9.76 -10.87 1.71
CA SER A 18 10.89 -10.12 2.31
C SER A 18 10.59 -8.61 2.42
N LEU A 19 9.96 -8.04 1.38
CA LEU A 19 9.58 -6.64 1.35
C LEU A 19 8.41 -6.36 2.32
N TYR A 20 7.40 -7.23 2.36
CA TYR A 20 6.32 -7.16 3.34
C TYR A 20 6.83 -7.19 4.79
N ARG A 21 7.82 -8.04 5.09
CA ARG A 21 8.48 -8.06 6.40
C ARG A 21 9.25 -6.77 6.70
N THR A 22 9.88 -6.16 5.69
CA THR A 22 10.53 -4.84 5.84
C THR A 22 9.54 -3.74 6.24
N PHE A 23 8.28 -3.85 5.81
CA PHE A 23 7.19 -2.95 6.22
C PHE A 23 6.57 -3.32 7.58
N GLY A 24 7.15 -4.26 8.33
CA GLY A 24 6.66 -4.69 9.63
C GLY A 24 5.46 -5.66 9.57
N GLY A 25 5.24 -6.29 8.42
CA GLY A 25 4.11 -7.18 8.19
C GLY A 25 2.76 -6.46 8.39
N GLN A 26 1.74 -7.20 8.86
CA GLN A 26 0.38 -6.67 9.01
C GLN A 26 0.31 -5.51 10.00
N ALA A 27 1.00 -5.63 11.13
CA ALA A 27 0.99 -4.60 12.19
C ALA A 27 1.68 -3.32 11.73
N GLY A 28 2.82 -3.43 11.05
CA GLY A 28 3.52 -2.27 10.49
C GLY A 28 2.70 -1.58 9.39
N LEU A 29 2.08 -2.36 8.49
CA LEU A 29 1.18 -1.79 7.48
C LEU A 29 -0.03 -1.09 8.09
N ALA A 30 -0.66 -1.67 9.12
CA ALA A 30 -1.78 -1.02 9.80
C ALA A 30 -1.37 0.34 10.36
N LYS A 31 -0.19 0.44 11.00
CA LYS A 31 0.32 1.70 11.53
C LYS A 31 0.64 2.72 10.43
N ILE A 32 1.28 2.29 9.33
CA ILE A 32 1.58 3.17 8.19
C ILE A 32 0.29 3.71 7.57
N ILE A 33 -0.74 2.88 7.43
CA ILE A 33 -2.04 3.30 6.89
C ILE A 33 -2.75 4.24 7.85
N ASP A 34 -2.68 3.99 9.16
CA ASP A 34 -3.20 4.93 10.14
C ASP A 34 -2.54 6.29 10.03
N ASP A 35 -1.20 6.33 10.01
CA ASP A 35 -0.42 7.55 9.86
C ASP A 35 -0.66 8.26 8.52
N PHE A 36 -0.82 7.52 7.42
CA PHE A 36 -1.16 8.06 6.10
C PHE A 36 -2.53 8.75 6.12
N TYR A 37 -3.53 8.12 6.75
CA TYR A 37 -4.86 8.72 6.85
C TYR A 37 -4.89 9.94 7.78
N ASP A 38 -4.07 9.95 8.82
CA ASP A 38 -3.92 11.14 9.67
C ASP A 38 -3.34 12.35 8.91
N LEU A 39 -2.58 12.11 7.84
CA LEU A 39 -1.98 13.14 6.98
C LEU A 39 -2.96 13.60 5.89
N VAL A 40 -3.50 12.69 5.08
CA VAL A 40 -4.40 13.08 3.96
C VAL A 40 -5.72 13.69 4.43
N LEU A 41 -6.15 13.42 5.67
CA LEU A 41 -7.35 14.05 6.23
C LEU A 41 -7.06 15.46 6.80
N LYS A 42 -5.80 15.86 6.91
CA LYS A 42 -5.37 17.18 7.40
C LYS A 42 -4.73 18.05 6.31
N ASP A 43 -4.23 17.44 5.24
CA ASP A 43 -3.67 18.19 4.11
C ASP A 43 -4.81 18.85 3.30
N PRO A 44 -4.84 20.20 3.19
CA PRO A 44 -5.88 20.91 2.45
C PRO A 44 -5.95 20.53 0.96
N ARG A 45 -4.89 19.93 0.40
CA ARG A 45 -4.83 19.46 -0.99
C ARG A 45 -5.58 18.14 -1.21
N THR A 46 -5.73 17.33 -0.16
CA THR A 46 -6.29 15.97 -0.25
C THR A 46 -7.57 15.80 0.58
N ALA A 47 -7.70 16.50 1.72
CA ALA A 47 -8.83 16.36 2.64
C ALA A 47 -10.22 16.49 1.99
N PRO A 48 -10.48 17.42 1.05
CA PRO A 48 -11.81 17.55 0.42
C PRO A 48 -12.26 16.29 -0.34
N TYR A 49 -11.34 15.44 -0.80
CA TYR A 49 -11.67 14.19 -1.51
C TYR A 49 -12.22 13.11 -0.58
N PHE A 50 -12.09 13.29 0.74
CA PHE A 50 -12.50 12.33 1.76
C PHE A 50 -13.79 12.72 2.50
N ASP A 51 -14.45 13.82 2.10
CA ASP A 51 -15.70 14.26 2.70
C ASP A 51 -16.82 13.22 2.53
N GLY A 52 -17.33 12.71 3.66
CA GLY A 52 -18.34 11.64 3.68
C GLY A 52 -17.82 10.26 3.24
N ALA A 53 -16.50 10.12 3.00
CA ALA A 53 -15.91 8.86 2.58
C ALA A 53 -15.92 7.82 3.72
N PRO A 54 -16.12 6.52 3.42
CA PRO A 54 -16.16 5.47 4.43
C PRO A 54 -14.73 5.07 4.87
N ILE A 55 -14.01 5.97 5.55
CA ILE A 55 -12.57 5.88 5.86
C ILE A 55 -12.16 4.51 6.41
N ARG A 56 -12.93 3.95 7.36
CA ARG A 56 -12.65 2.61 7.91
C ARG A 56 -12.55 1.52 6.83
N ARG A 57 -13.48 1.54 5.86
CA ARG A 57 -13.49 0.59 4.75
C ARG A 57 -12.32 0.85 3.81
N ILE A 58 -11.98 2.12 3.54
CA ILE A 58 -10.88 2.45 2.62
C ILE A 58 -9.55 2.03 3.22
N LYS A 59 -9.31 2.28 4.52
CA LYS A 59 -8.13 1.82 5.25
C LYS A 59 -7.96 0.30 5.16
N GLN A 60 -9.04 -0.46 5.33
CA GLN A 60 -9.01 -1.92 5.14
C GLN A 60 -8.58 -2.30 3.71
N LYS A 61 -9.17 -1.69 2.68
CA LYS A 61 -8.87 -2.03 1.28
C LYS A 61 -7.47 -1.60 0.86
N LEU A 62 -7.00 -0.46 1.32
CA LEU A 62 -5.61 -0.04 1.13
C LEU A 62 -4.66 -1.02 1.83
N GLY A 63 -4.99 -1.50 3.03
CA GLY A 63 -4.22 -2.53 3.73
C GLY A 63 -4.10 -3.83 2.96
N GLU A 64 -5.21 -4.34 2.45
CA GLU A 64 -5.21 -5.53 1.57
C GLU A 64 -4.35 -5.29 0.32
N GLN A 65 -4.47 -4.12 -0.32
CA GLN A 65 -3.74 -3.78 -1.53
C GLN A 65 -2.22 -3.69 -1.29
N LEU A 66 -1.79 -2.94 -0.27
CA LEU A 66 -0.38 -2.80 0.07
C LEU A 66 0.21 -4.14 0.50
N CYS A 67 -0.53 -4.95 1.27
CA CYS A 67 -0.09 -6.29 1.63
C CYS A 67 0.21 -7.14 0.39
N VAL A 68 -0.71 -7.19 -0.59
CA VAL A 68 -0.49 -7.92 -1.86
C VAL A 68 0.71 -7.36 -2.63
N LEU A 69 0.80 -6.04 -2.80
CA LEU A 69 1.89 -5.42 -3.56
C LEU A 69 3.27 -5.72 -2.97
N LEU A 70 3.35 -5.84 -1.64
CA LEU A 70 4.57 -6.12 -0.91
C LEU A 70 4.91 -7.62 -0.81
N GLY A 71 4.07 -8.50 -1.38
CA GLY A 71 4.26 -9.95 -1.36
C GLY A 71 3.74 -10.62 -0.08
N GLY A 72 2.92 -9.93 0.71
CA GLY A 72 2.27 -10.51 1.88
C GLY A 72 1.13 -11.48 1.52
N PRO A 73 0.65 -12.28 2.49
CA PRO A 73 -0.28 -13.38 2.25
C PRO A 73 -1.75 -12.94 2.03
N CYS A 74 -2.00 -11.66 1.81
CA CYS A 74 -3.34 -11.12 1.70
C CYS A 74 -3.93 -11.32 0.30
N THR A 75 -5.24 -11.14 0.19
CA THR A 75 -5.93 -11.02 -1.10
C THR A 75 -6.60 -9.66 -1.16
N TYR A 76 -6.40 -8.93 -2.26
CA TYR A 76 -7.12 -7.68 -2.49
C TYR A 76 -8.55 -7.99 -2.92
N THR A 77 -9.52 -7.50 -2.15
CA THR A 77 -10.95 -7.76 -2.40
C THR A 77 -11.72 -6.49 -2.79
N GLY A 78 -11.00 -5.43 -3.17
CA GLY A 78 -11.58 -4.17 -3.62
C GLY A 78 -11.92 -4.15 -5.11
N ARG A 79 -12.50 -3.02 -5.54
CA ARG A 79 -12.74 -2.73 -6.96
C ARG A 79 -11.42 -2.36 -7.64
N THR A 80 -11.39 -2.33 -8.97
CA THR A 80 -10.23 -1.80 -9.70
C THR A 80 -9.95 -0.34 -9.31
N MET A 81 -8.71 0.12 -9.50
CA MET A 81 -8.33 1.52 -9.22
C MET A 81 -9.21 2.50 -10.02
N LYS A 82 -9.43 2.22 -11.32
CA LYS A 82 -10.32 3.01 -12.16
C LYS A 82 -11.73 3.13 -11.59
N ARG A 83 -12.39 2.02 -11.28
CA ARG A 83 -13.76 2.04 -10.72
C ARG A 83 -13.85 2.62 -9.31
N THR A 84 -12.75 2.64 -8.59
CA THR A 84 -12.71 3.20 -7.24
C THR A 84 -12.67 4.72 -7.28
N HIS A 85 -11.92 5.30 -8.22
CA HIS A 85 -11.61 6.73 -8.28
C HIS A 85 -12.35 7.49 -9.40
N GLU A 86 -13.05 6.79 -10.30
CA GLU A 86 -13.87 7.37 -11.37
C GLU A 86 -14.89 8.39 -10.84
N GLY A 87 -14.86 9.60 -11.40
CA GLY A 87 -15.78 10.68 -11.10
C GLY A 87 -15.40 11.50 -9.87
N GLN A 88 -14.22 11.26 -9.27
CA GLN A 88 -13.74 12.01 -8.11
C GLN A 88 -13.02 13.31 -8.51
N ASN A 89 -12.68 13.49 -9.78
CA ASN A 89 -11.98 14.67 -10.30
C ASN A 89 -10.63 14.90 -9.56
N ILE A 90 -9.87 13.82 -9.39
CA ILE A 90 -8.53 13.85 -8.82
C ILE A 90 -7.58 14.39 -9.88
N ASP A 91 -6.98 15.55 -9.60
CA ASP A 91 -5.91 16.08 -10.44
C ASP A 91 -4.53 15.58 -10.01
N ARG A 92 -3.54 15.92 -10.83
CA ARG A 92 -2.14 15.59 -10.56
C ARG A 92 -1.63 16.15 -9.23
N ALA A 93 -2.07 17.33 -8.83
CA ALA A 93 -1.58 17.98 -7.61
C ALA A 93 -2.08 17.24 -6.36
N ALA A 94 -3.36 16.89 -6.32
CA ALA A 94 -3.97 16.10 -5.25
C ALA A 94 -3.37 14.68 -5.19
N PHE A 95 -3.15 14.04 -6.36
CA PHE A 95 -2.49 12.74 -6.41
C PHE A 95 -1.07 12.80 -5.83
N ASN A 96 -0.27 13.77 -6.26
CA ASN A 96 1.10 13.91 -5.77
C ASN A 96 1.14 14.23 -4.28
N ALA A 97 0.22 15.06 -3.77
CA ALA A 97 0.07 15.32 -2.35
C ALA A 97 -0.19 14.03 -1.56
N ALA A 98 -1.08 13.15 -2.05
CA ALA A 98 -1.30 11.85 -1.42
C ALA A 98 -0.04 10.94 -1.45
N VAL A 99 0.78 11.02 -2.50
CA VAL A 99 2.06 10.29 -2.55
C VAL A 99 3.05 10.84 -1.52
N GLU A 100 3.15 12.16 -1.38
CA GLU A 100 3.99 12.84 -0.37
C GLU A 100 3.56 12.45 1.06
N ASP A 101 2.25 12.40 1.32
CA ASP A 101 1.69 11.98 2.61
C ASP A 101 2.01 10.50 2.89
N LEU A 102 1.95 9.63 1.87
CA LEU A 102 2.33 8.23 2.02
C LEU A 102 3.83 8.06 2.32
N GLN A 103 4.70 8.83 1.66
CA GLN A 103 6.13 8.85 1.95
C GLN A 103 6.40 9.31 3.39
N THR A 104 5.76 10.39 3.81
CA THR A 104 5.85 10.91 5.19
C THR A 104 5.41 9.87 6.22
N ALA A 105 4.33 9.13 5.95
CA ALA A 105 3.87 8.04 6.81
C ALA A 105 4.90 6.89 6.88
N MET A 106 5.50 6.50 5.75
CA MET A 106 6.54 5.48 5.73
C MET A 106 7.81 5.91 6.48
N ASP A 107 8.25 7.16 6.31
CA ASP A 107 9.38 7.76 7.02
C ASP A 107 9.15 7.76 8.54
N LYS A 108 7.97 8.19 8.98
CA LYS A 108 7.57 8.17 10.40
C LYS A 108 7.62 6.77 11.01
N ASN A 109 7.45 5.74 10.20
CA ASN A 109 7.47 4.33 10.60
C ASN A 109 8.84 3.66 10.40
N GLY A 110 9.88 4.42 10.03
CA GLY A 110 11.24 3.90 9.88
C GLY A 110 11.41 2.94 8.71
N VAL A 111 10.53 2.99 7.70
CA VAL A 111 10.69 2.17 6.49
C VAL A 111 11.92 2.68 5.73
N PRO A 112 12.91 1.84 5.41
CA PRO A 112 14.09 2.28 4.66
C PRO A 112 13.73 2.85 3.29
N PHE A 113 14.38 3.94 2.87
CA PHE A 113 14.09 4.63 1.60
C PHE A 113 14.04 3.70 0.37
N HIS A 114 14.96 2.74 0.28
CA HIS A 114 14.97 1.76 -0.81
C HIS A 114 13.71 0.88 -0.85
N ALA A 115 13.13 0.55 0.33
CA ALA A 115 11.91 -0.23 0.45
C ALA A 115 10.68 0.62 0.10
N GLN A 116 10.66 1.89 0.52
CA GLN A 116 9.63 2.85 0.10
C GLN A 116 9.56 2.97 -1.43
N ASN A 117 10.71 3.18 -2.08
CA ASN A 117 10.78 3.29 -3.55
C ASN A 117 10.28 2.03 -4.26
N LYS A 118 10.51 0.84 -3.71
CA LYS A 118 9.95 -0.41 -4.25
C LYS A 118 8.41 -0.41 -4.20
N LEU A 119 7.81 0.07 -3.11
CA LEU A 119 6.36 0.20 -3.02
C LEU A 119 5.83 1.26 -4.00
N LEU A 120 6.44 2.45 -4.02
CA LEU A 120 6.03 3.54 -4.91
C LEU A 120 6.13 3.14 -6.39
N ALA A 121 7.18 2.40 -6.78
CA ALA A 121 7.32 1.87 -8.14
C ALA A 121 6.17 0.92 -8.52
N LYS A 122 5.65 0.14 -7.56
CA LYS A 122 4.49 -0.74 -7.77
C LYS A 122 3.17 0.03 -7.84
N LEU A 123 3.07 1.17 -7.15
CA LEU A 123 1.89 2.03 -7.18
C LEU A 123 1.85 2.95 -8.41
N ALA A 124 3.01 3.39 -8.92
CA ALA A 124 3.13 4.37 -10.00
C ALA A 124 2.27 4.07 -11.25
N PRO A 125 2.15 2.82 -11.74
CA PRO A 125 1.27 2.53 -12.89
C PRO A 125 -0.20 2.84 -12.65
N MET A 126 -0.65 2.82 -11.39
CA MET A 126 -2.05 3.09 -11.01
C MET A 126 -2.43 4.57 -11.18
N TYR A 127 -1.46 5.47 -11.33
CA TYR A 127 -1.70 6.89 -11.58
C TYR A 127 -2.72 7.12 -12.71
N ARG A 128 -2.57 6.39 -13.82
CA ARG A 128 -3.46 6.51 -14.99
C ARG A 128 -4.90 6.06 -14.74
N ASP A 129 -5.11 5.23 -13.73
CA ASP A 129 -6.43 4.75 -13.33
C ASP A 129 -7.06 5.66 -12.26
N ILE A 130 -6.26 6.50 -11.59
CA ILE A 130 -6.69 7.32 -10.44
C ILE A 130 -6.91 8.78 -10.86
N GLN A 131 -5.98 9.34 -11.63
CA GLN A 131 -6.14 10.68 -12.17
C GLN A 131 -7.24 10.68 -13.23
N ASP A 132 -8.30 11.42 -13.00
CA ASP A 132 -9.43 11.60 -13.94
C ASP A 132 -9.69 13.08 -14.28
N ARG A 133 -8.84 14.00 -13.81
CA ARG A 133 -8.79 15.42 -14.20
C ARG A 133 -7.37 15.83 -14.58
N GLU A 134 -7.21 16.56 -15.68
CA GLU A 134 -5.90 17.08 -16.14
C GLU A 134 -5.29 18.11 -15.18
#